data_AF-A0A4V3W977-F1
#
_entry.id   AF-A0A4V3W977-F1
#
_cell.length_a   1.000
_cell.length_b   1.000
_cell.length_c   1.000
_cell.angle_alpha   90.00
_cell.angle_beta   90.00
_cell.angle_gamma   90.00
#
_symmetry.space_group_name_H-M   'P 1'
#
loop_
_entity.id
_entity.type
_entity.pdbx_description
1 polymer ?
#
loop_
_entity_poly.entity_id
_entity_poly.type
_entity_poly.pdbx_seq_one_letter_code
_entity_poly.pdbx_strand_id
1 'polypeptide(L)'
;MSINHSEIPLHQHFYLGSHRCRSILLMENDGEALPCTADALALCGDNLKARVAELRQSAMGTLPFLLCISARLDNDAFADRLRDLMTLKPDGLILMDARDRSDGERLDAMLRVEEALVGLPDGQTQFLAILGLETQGFAGAIALAQSSARLIAIGQDSRAVAMAIGAKTTDAAEPVLQTCRSHLQLAAASAKIPACEILVSEILGASSNPIEKQVETLVHQGFQTLITDDPYKIAVINAAFEKASGL
;
A
#
# COMPACT_ATOMS: atom_id res chain seq x y z
N MET A 1 28.42 -28.19 14.49
CA MET A 1 26.97 -27.86 14.48
C MET A 1 26.72 -27.03 13.24
N SER A 2 26.14 -27.64 12.21
CA SER A 2 25.78 -26.95 10.97
C SER A 2 24.50 -26.18 11.26
N ILE A 3 24.58 -24.85 11.25
CA ILE A 3 23.40 -23.99 11.37
C ILE A 3 22.69 -24.15 10.01
N ASN A 4 21.54 -24.81 10.00
CA ASN A 4 20.72 -24.87 8.80
C ASN A 4 20.37 -23.42 8.42
N HIS A 5 21.02 -22.90 7.37
CA HIS A 5 20.50 -21.76 6.63
C HIS A 5 19.19 -22.23 6.00
N SER A 6 18.10 -22.11 6.76
CA SER A 6 16.74 -22.12 6.20
C SER A 6 16.79 -21.21 4.98
N GLU A 7 16.47 -21.75 3.80
CA GLU A 7 16.37 -21.01 2.56
C GLU A 7 15.56 -19.73 2.84
N ILE A 8 16.26 -18.59 2.88
CA ILE A 8 15.61 -17.29 3.01
C ILE A 8 14.80 -17.17 1.72
N PRO A 9 13.45 -17.07 1.78
CA PRO A 9 12.66 -17.00 0.56
C PRO A 9 13.17 -15.82 -0.27
N LEU A 10 13.68 -16.10 -1.47
CA LEU A 10 14.06 -15.08 -2.43
C LEU A 10 12.84 -14.17 -2.62
N HIS A 11 13.04 -12.85 -2.44
CA HIS A 11 12.15 -11.76 -2.82
C HIS A 11 10.66 -12.17 -2.93
N GLN A 12 9.96 -12.27 -1.80
CA GLN A 12 8.53 -12.58 -1.81
C GLN A 12 7.78 -11.58 -2.67
N HIS A 13 7.27 -12.02 -3.82
CA HIS A 13 6.36 -11.20 -4.61
C HIS A 13 5.15 -10.82 -3.76
N PHE A 14 4.61 -9.63 -4.00
CA PHE A 14 3.36 -9.22 -3.40
C PHE A 14 2.18 -9.87 -4.12
N TYR A 15 1.23 -10.38 -3.36
CA TYR A 15 0.02 -11.02 -3.87
C TYR A 15 -1.23 -10.46 -3.19
N LEU A 16 -2.28 -10.26 -3.99
CA LEU A 16 -3.65 -10.07 -3.52
C LEU A 16 -4.44 -11.35 -3.85
N GLY A 17 -4.70 -12.15 -2.82
CA GLY A 17 -5.15 -13.53 -3.01
C GLY A 17 -4.14 -14.33 -3.84
N SER A 18 -4.54 -14.82 -5.01
CA SER A 18 -3.67 -15.53 -5.96
C SER A 18 -3.03 -14.63 -7.03
N HIS A 19 -3.34 -13.33 -7.05
CA HIS A 19 -2.88 -12.40 -8.09
C HIS A 19 -1.57 -11.75 -7.67
N ARG A 20 -0.51 -11.93 -8.47
CA ARG A 20 0.75 -11.21 -8.26
C ARG A 20 0.53 -9.75 -8.60
N CYS A 21 0.92 -8.85 -7.70
CA CYS A 21 0.67 -7.41 -7.85
C CYS A 21 1.98 -6.62 -7.75
N ARG A 22 2.51 -6.18 -8.90
CA ARG A 22 3.71 -5.33 -8.98
C ARG A 22 3.36 -3.85 -8.95
N SER A 23 2.23 -3.49 -9.56
CA SER A 23 1.74 -2.13 -9.68
C SER A 23 0.30 -2.00 -9.18
N ILE A 24 0.04 -0.96 -8.41
CA ILE A 24 -1.31 -0.60 -7.96
C ILE A 24 -1.60 0.84 -8.41
N LEU A 25 -2.67 1.03 -9.18
CA LEU A 25 -3.14 2.37 -9.53
C LEU A 25 -4.00 2.91 -8.39
N LEU A 26 -3.52 3.97 -7.75
CA LEU A 26 -4.22 4.73 -6.73
C LEU A 26 -5.11 5.78 -7.39
N MET A 27 -6.39 5.77 -7.07
CA MET A 27 -7.35 6.71 -7.62
C MET A 27 -7.93 7.54 -6.48
N GLU A 28 -7.46 8.78 -6.32
CA GLU A 28 -7.90 9.72 -5.28
C GLU A 28 -9.02 10.67 -5.73
N ASN A 29 -9.10 10.96 -7.04
CA ASN A 29 -10.04 11.94 -7.61
C ASN A 29 -11.15 11.28 -8.45
N ASP A 30 -12.24 12.00 -8.68
CA ASP A 30 -13.40 11.61 -9.53
C ASP A 30 -13.07 11.60 -11.05
N GLY A 31 -11.82 11.32 -11.40
CA GLY A 31 -11.38 11.20 -12.79
C GLY A 31 -11.61 9.79 -13.34
N GLU A 32 -11.99 9.72 -14.61
CA GLU A 32 -12.04 8.44 -15.33
C GLU A 32 -10.60 7.87 -15.42
N ALA A 33 -10.40 6.65 -14.93
CA ALA A 33 -9.10 6.01 -15.00
C ALA A 33 -8.76 5.75 -16.47
N LEU A 34 -7.68 6.37 -16.95
CA LEU A 34 -7.12 6.03 -18.25
C LEU A 34 -6.77 4.52 -18.25
N PRO A 35 -7.13 3.77 -19.31
CA PRO A 35 -6.81 2.36 -19.39
C PRO A 35 -5.30 2.16 -19.23
N CYS A 36 -4.91 1.36 -18.24
CA CYS A 36 -3.52 1.01 -17.97
C CYS A 36 -3.40 -0.47 -17.62
N THR A 37 -2.17 -0.97 -17.57
CA THR A 37 -1.86 -2.38 -17.29
C THR A 37 -1.58 -2.64 -15.81
N ALA A 38 -2.29 -1.93 -14.92
CA ALA A 38 -2.09 -2.10 -13.48
C ALA A 38 -2.50 -3.50 -13.04
N ASP A 39 -1.76 -4.09 -12.10
CA ASP A 39 -2.09 -5.42 -11.59
C ASP A 39 -3.24 -5.36 -10.55
N ALA A 40 -3.44 -4.20 -9.92
CA ALA A 40 -4.53 -3.94 -8.97
C ALA A 40 -4.91 -2.46 -8.92
N LEU A 41 -6.00 -2.15 -8.24
CA LEU A 41 -6.51 -0.81 -8.03
C LEU A 41 -6.63 -0.46 -6.55
N ALA A 42 -6.43 0.81 -6.21
CA ALA A 42 -6.70 1.34 -4.88
C ALA A 42 -7.62 2.56 -4.98
N LEU A 43 -8.74 2.55 -4.27
CA LEU A 43 -9.71 3.65 -4.24
C LEU A 43 -9.69 4.32 -2.87
N CYS A 44 -9.34 5.60 -2.83
CA CYS A 44 -9.41 6.45 -1.64
C CYS A 44 -10.50 7.55 -1.80
N GLY A 45 -10.89 8.21 -0.71
CA GLY A 45 -11.87 9.32 -0.73
C GLY A 45 -13.31 8.89 -0.41
N ASP A 46 -14.27 9.81 -0.43
CA ASP A 46 -15.57 9.59 0.21
C ASP A 46 -16.60 8.85 -0.65
N ASN A 47 -16.59 9.06 -1.98
CA ASN A 47 -17.60 8.55 -2.92
C ASN A 47 -17.33 7.11 -3.43
N LEU A 48 -16.89 6.21 -2.54
CA LEU A 48 -16.45 4.87 -2.96
C LEU A 48 -17.57 3.99 -3.55
N LYS A 49 -18.83 4.19 -3.12
CA LYS A 49 -19.95 3.38 -3.63
C LYS A 49 -20.17 3.58 -5.12
N ALA A 50 -20.20 4.84 -5.57
CA ALA A 50 -20.32 5.16 -7.00
C ALA A 50 -19.10 4.66 -7.78
N ARG A 51 -17.90 4.92 -7.25
CA ARG A 51 -16.64 4.57 -7.91
C ARG A 51 -16.43 3.07 -8.07
N VAL A 52 -16.81 2.26 -7.08
CA VAL A 52 -16.81 0.80 -7.21
C VAL A 52 -17.84 0.33 -8.24
N ALA A 53 -19.02 0.97 -8.31
CA ALA A 53 -20.03 0.63 -9.31
C ALA A 53 -19.57 0.97 -10.74
N GLU A 54 -18.89 2.10 -10.93
CA GLU A 54 -18.26 2.50 -12.20
C GLU A 54 -17.11 1.56 -12.56
N LEU A 55 -16.23 1.26 -11.61
CA LEU A 55 -15.11 0.34 -11.81
C LEU A 55 -15.60 -1.02 -12.33
N ARG A 56 -16.62 -1.60 -11.70
CA ARG A 56 -17.22 -2.89 -12.10
C ARG A 56 -17.77 -2.91 -13.52
N GLN A 57 -18.13 -1.74 -14.07
CA GLN A 57 -18.62 -1.60 -15.44
C GLN A 57 -17.51 -1.28 -16.44
N SER A 58 -16.31 -0.94 -15.97
CA SER A 58 -15.18 -0.57 -16.82
C SER A 58 -14.38 -1.80 -17.27
N ALA A 59 -13.45 -1.58 -18.21
CA ALA A 59 -12.51 -2.61 -18.65
C ALA A 59 -11.60 -3.16 -17.53
N MET A 60 -11.48 -2.42 -16.42
CA MET A 60 -10.69 -2.80 -15.25
C MET A 60 -11.53 -3.52 -14.16
N GLY A 61 -12.82 -3.76 -14.39
CA GLY A 61 -13.74 -4.32 -13.39
C GLY A 61 -13.43 -5.74 -12.93
N THR A 62 -12.51 -6.44 -13.61
CA THR A 62 -12.02 -7.78 -13.21
C THR A 62 -10.73 -7.74 -12.39
N LEU A 63 -10.08 -6.57 -12.28
CA LEU A 63 -8.86 -6.44 -11.49
C LEU A 63 -9.20 -6.43 -10.00
N PRO A 64 -8.30 -6.99 -9.15
CA PRO A 64 -8.46 -6.87 -7.72
C PRO A 64 -8.42 -5.39 -7.31
N PHE A 65 -9.25 -5.01 -6.36
CA PHE A 65 -9.29 -3.65 -5.85
C PHE A 65 -9.24 -3.58 -4.33
N LEU A 66 -8.56 -2.55 -3.85
CA LEU A 66 -8.36 -2.21 -2.46
C LEU A 66 -9.11 -0.92 -2.13
N LEU A 67 -9.61 -0.81 -0.91
CA LEU A 67 -10.22 0.43 -0.41
C LEU A 67 -9.38 1.03 0.71
N CYS A 68 -9.19 2.34 0.67
CA CYS A 68 -8.41 3.04 1.69
C CYS A 68 -9.28 3.39 2.91
N ILE A 69 -8.68 3.27 4.09
CA ILE A 69 -9.23 3.77 5.36
C ILE A 69 -8.11 4.48 6.14
N SER A 70 -8.38 5.66 6.68
CA SER A 70 -7.39 6.39 7.47
C SER A 70 -7.45 5.94 8.93
N ALA A 71 -6.28 5.61 9.50
CA ALA A 71 -6.12 5.33 10.92
C ALA A 71 -6.39 6.56 11.81
N ARG A 72 -6.45 7.77 11.22
CA ARG A 72 -6.70 9.02 11.95
C ARG A 72 -8.16 9.22 12.34
N LEU A 73 -9.07 8.43 11.77
CA LEU A 73 -10.47 8.43 12.18
C LEU A 73 -10.58 8.01 13.66
N ASP A 74 -11.46 8.70 14.39
CA ASP A 74 -11.88 8.24 15.71
C ASP A 74 -12.59 6.88 15.62
N ASN A 75 -12.81 6.23 16.76
CA ASN A 75 -13.31 4.85 16.75
C ASN A 75 -14.69 4.71 16.13
N ASP A 76 -15.59 5.68 16.32
CA ASP A 76 -16.96 5.60 15.79
C ASP A 76 -16.96 5.85 14.28
N ALA A 77 -16.26 6.89 13.83
CA ALA A 77 -16.10 7.19 12.41
C ALA A 77 -15.35 6.08 11.67
N PHE A 78 -14.35 5.46 12.31
CA PHE A 78 -13.63 4.32 11.76
C PHE A 78 -14.55 3.10 11.63
N ALA A 79 -15.38 2.81 12.63
CA ALA A 79 -16.32 1.70 12.60
C ALA A 79 -17.36 1.85 11.48
N ASP A 80 -17.99 3.02 11.41
CA ASP A 80 -19.00 3.30 10.40
C ASP A 80 -18.39 3.28 8.99
N ARG A 81 -17.19 3.85 8.85
CA ARG A 81 -16.47 3.81 7.58
C ARG A 81 -16.13 2.38 7.18
N LEU A 82 -15.57 1.58 8.08
CA LEU A 82 -15.21 0.19 7.80
C LEU A 82 -16.43 -0.62 7.37
N ARG A 83 -17.56 -0.48 8.06
CA ARG A 83 -18.83 -1.12 7.68
C ARG A 83 -19.23 -0.78 6.24
N ASP A 84 -19.20 0.51 5.89
CA ASP A 84 -19.48 0.96 4.53
C ASP A 84 -18.53 0.34 3.50
N LEU A 85 -17.23 0.27 3.79
CA LEU A 85 -16.24 -0.36 2.91
C LEU A 85 -16.53 -1.84 2.70
N MET A 86 -16.88 -2.57 3.77
CA MET A 86 -17.12 -4.01 3.72
C MET A 86 -18.38 -4.35 2.90
N THR A 87 -19.38 -3.46 2.84
CA THR A 87 -20.54 -3.65 1.94
C THR A 87 -20.14 -3.70 0.45
N LEU A 88 -19.01 -3.07 0.10
CA LEU A 88 -18.49 -3.03 -1.26
C LEU A 88 -17.69 -4.27 -1.64
N LYS A 89 -17.40 -5.18 -0.69
CA LYS A 89 -16.66 -6.44 -0.90
C LYS A 89 -15.33 -6.22 -1.63
N PRO A 90 -14.39 -5.46 -1.04
CA PRO A 90 -13.06 -5.29 -1.62
C PRO A 90 -12.22 -6.57 -1.49
N ASP A 91 -11.20 -6.70 -2.33
CA ASP A 91 -10.21 -7.78 -2.23
C ASP A 91 -9.23 -7.56 -1.06
N GLY A 92 -9.18 -6.34 -0.53
CA GLY A 92 -8.42 -5.98 0.66
C GLY A 92 -8.55 -4.50 1.01
N LEU A 93 -7.86 -4.09 2.06
CA LEU A 93 -7.86 -2.70 2.53
C LEU A 93 -6.45 -2.10 2.53
N ILE A 94 -6.39 -0.77 2.47
CA ILE A 94 -5.17 -0.01 2.74
C ILE A 94 -5.42 0.86 3.97
N LEU A 95 -4.73 0.54 5.07
CA LEU A 95 -4.72 1.34 6.28
C LEU A 95 -3.71 2.49 6.11
N MET A 96 -4.24 3.66 5.78
CA MET A 96 -3.47 4.89 5.62
C MET A 96 -3.16 5.53 6.97
N ASP A 97 -2.06 6.29 7.04
CA ASP A 97 -1.67 7.08 8.20
C ASP A 97 -1.48 6.27 9.50
N ALA A 98 -1.02 5.01 9.38
CA ALA A 98 -0.81 4.16 10.54
C ALA A 98 0.28 4.73 11.46
N ARG A 99 0.04 4.74 12.77
CA ARG A 99 0.93 5.38 13.77
C ARG A 99 1.67 4.39 14.63
N ASP A 100 1.07 3.25 14.92
CA ASP A 100 1.66 2.21 15.75
C ASP A 100 0.91 0.89 15.60
N ARG A 101 1.36 -0.12 16.35
CA ARG A 101 0.77 -1.47 16.39
C ARG A 101 -0.74 -1.48 16.68
N SER A 102 -1.23 -0.55 17.50
CA SER A 102 -2.64 -0.53 17.92
C SER A 102 -3.58 -0.19 16.77
N ASP A 103 -3.13 0.58 15.78
CA ASP A 103 -3.94 0.88 14.59
C ASP A 103 -4.19 -0.40 13.76
N GLY A 104 -3.17 -1.27 13.63
CA GLY A 104 -3.30 -2.57 12.96
C GLY A 104 -4.15 -3.56 13.76
N GLU A 105 -3.96 -3.63 15.08
CA GLU A 105 -4.77 -4.47 15.96
C GLU A 105 -6.24 -4.02 16.00
N ARG A 106 -6.50 -2.71 15.96
CA ARG A 106 -7.85 -2.14 15.87
C ARG A 106 -8.53 -2.58 14.57
N LEU A 107 -7.87 -2.42 13.42
CA LEU A 107 -8.44 -2.84 12.15
C LEU A 107 -8.70 -4.35 12.12
N ASP A 108 -7.75 -5.15 12.59
CA ASP A 108 -7.88 -6.62 12.69
C ASP A 108 -9.08 -7.04 13.54
N ALA A 109 -9.25 -6.44 14.72
CA ALA A 109 -10.37 -6.73 15.60
C ALA A 109 -11.72 -6.37 14.99
N MET A 110 -11.82 -5.21 14.32
CA MET A 110 -13.06 -4.74 13.72
C MET A 110 -13.42 -5.52 12.44
N LEU A 111 -12.43 -5.93 11.66
CA LEU A 111 -12.63 -6.80 10.50
C LEU A 111 -13.29 -8.12 10.87
N ARG A 112 -12.90 -8.75 12.00
CA ARG A 112 -13.55 -9.98 12.46
C ARG A 112 -15.06 -9.84 12.63
N VAL A 113 -15.50 -8.69 13.15
CA VAL A 113 -16.92 -8.40 13.36
C VAL A 113 -17.62 -8.20 12.02
N GLU A 114 -17.06 -7.35 11.17
CA GLU A 114 -17.68 -7.03 9.88
C GLU A 114 -17.73 -8.24 8.94
N GLU A 115 -16.68 -9.07 8.89
CA GLU A 115 -16.67 -10.34 8.15
C GLU A 115 -17.77 -11.29 8.62
N ALA A 116 -17.94 -11.44 9.93
CA ALA A 116 -19.00 -12.28 10.50
C ALA A 116 -20.39 -11.76 10.10
N LEU A 117 -20.59 -10.43 10.05
CA LEU A 117 -21.85 -9.82 9.61
C LEU A 117 -22.16 -10.07 8.12
N VAL A 118 -21.13 -10.10 7.27
CA VAL A 118 -21.29 -10.36 5.82
C VAL A 118 -21.12 -11.83 5.43
N GLY A 119 -20.87 -12.72 6.39
CA GLY A 119 -20.74 -14.17 6.18
C GLY A 119 -19.42 -14.61 5.55
N LEU A 120 -18.35 -13.83 5.71
CA LEU A 120 -16.99 -14.18 5.27
C LEU A 120 -16.24 -14.96 6.37
N PRO A 121 -15.32 -15.88 6.01
CA PRO A 121 -14.45 -16.52 6.99
C PRO A 121 -13.54 -15.51 7.70
N ASP A 122 -13.26 -15.77 8.97
CA ASP A 122 -12.24 -15.02 9.72
C ASP A 122 -10.89 -15.10 9.00
N GLY A 123 -10.26 -13.95 8.81
CA GLY A 123 -8.96 -13.81 8.17
C GLY A 123 -9.03 -13.51 6.68
N GLN A 124 -10.21 -13.47 6.07
CA GLN A 124 -10.33 -13.39 4.61
C GLN A 124 -9.93 -12.01 4.05
N THR A 125 -10.35 -10.93 4.70
CA THR A 125 -10.00 -9.57 4.33
C THR A 125 -8.61 -9.24 4.84
N GLN A 126 -7.67 -9.15 3.89
CA GLN A 126 -6.28 -8.77 4.12
C GLN A 126 -6.11 -7.26 3.98
N PHE A 127 -5.03 -6.71 4.53
CA PHE A 127 -4.75 -5.29 4.41
C PHE A 127 -3.25 -4.97 4.28
N LEU A 128 -2.97 -3.80 3.73
CA LEU A 128 -1.66 -3.17 3.72
C LEU A 128 -1.66 -2.02 4.73
N ALA A 129 -0.54 -1.73 5.37
CA ALA A 129 -0.40 -0.56 6.22
C ALA A 129 0.58 0.44 5.60
N ILE A 130 0.17 1.71 5.49
CA ILE A 130 0.96 2.77 4.90
C ILE A 130 1.32 3.79 5.98
N LEU A 131 2.62 3.95 6.20
CA LEU A 131 3.22 4.99 7.03
C LEU A 131 3.35 6.28 6.21
N GLY A 132 3.25 7.45 6.84
CA GLY A 132 3.27 8.70 6.07
C GLY A 132 3.32 9.93 6.94
N LEU A 133 2.20 10.64 7.01
CA LEU A 133 2.08 11.93 7.68
C LEU A 133 2.45 11.85 9.18
N GLU A 134 2.09 10.76 9.83
CA GLU A 134 2.37 10.50 11.23
C GLU A 134 3.76 9.85 11.41
N THR A 135 4.81 10.67 11.43
CA THR A 135 6.22 10.21 11.38
C THR A 135 6.64 9.31 12.55
N GLN A 136 5.93 9.35 13.67
CA GLN A 136 6.16 8.42 14.79
C GLN A 136 5.98 6.95 14.40
N GLY A 137 5.18 6.65 13.37
CA GLY A 137 4.93 5.30 12.89
C GLY A 137 6.18 4.60 12.36
N PHE A 138 7.18 5.34 11.87
CA PHE A 138 8.44 4.75 11.43
C PHE A 138 9.26 4.15 12.58
N ALA A 139 9.17 4.72 13.80
CA ALA A 139 9.82 4.15 14.98
C ALA A 139 9.15 2.84 15.43
N GLY A 140 7.83 2.73 15.24
CA GLY A 140 7.02 1.55 15.57
C GLY A 140 6.84 0.54 14.44
N ALA A 141 7.49 0.71 13.29
CA ALA A 141 7.18 -0.02 12.06
C ALA A 141 7.26 -1.55 12.22
N ILE A 142 8.24 -2.08 12.96
CA ILE A 142 8.37 -3.53 13.23
C ILE A 142 7.16 -4.04 14.01
N ALA A 143 6.74 -3.30 15.06
CA ALA A 143 5.61 -3.70 15.88
C ALA A 143 4.29 -3.64 15.09
N LEU A 144 4.14 -2.65 14.21
CA LEU A 144 3.04 -2.55 13.26
C LEU A 144 3.04 -3.71 12.25
N ALA A 145 4.19 -4.05 11.67
CA ALA A 145 4.34 -5.17 10.73
C ALA A 145 3.93 -6.52 11.35
N GLN A 146 3.98 -6.63 12.68
CA GLN A 146 3.63 -7.83 13.44
C GLN A 146 2.29 -7.69 14.19
N SER A 147 1.48 -6.69 13.83
CA SER A 147 0.21 -6.41 14.52
C SER A 147 -0.90 -7.41 14.19
N SER A 148 -0.93 -7.93 12.96
CA SER A 148 -1.96 -8.86 12.50
C SER A 148 -1.42 -9.83 11.45
N ALA A 149 -1.93 -11.06 11.45
CA ALA A 149 -1.68 -12.04 10.40
C ALA A 149 -2.35 -11.67 9.06
N ARG A 150 -3.30 -10.71 9.06
CA ARG A 150 -3.96 -10.17 7.86
C ARG A 150 -3.13 -9.10 7.17
N LEU A 151 -2.12 -8.55 7.84
CA LEU A 151 -1.25 -7.54 7.26
C LEU A 151 -0.32 -8.23 6.25
N ILE A 152 -0.49 -7.92 4.97
CA ILE A 152 0.22 -8.57 3.86
C ILE A 152 1.29 -7.71 3.21
N ALA A 153 1.35 -6.41 3.52
CA ALA A 153 2.47 -5.55 3.15
C ALA A 153 2.50 -4.34 4.07
N ILE A 154 3.69 -3.75 4.21
CA ILE A 154 3.88 -2.47 4.88
C ILE A 154 4.56 -1.49 3.92
N GLY A 155 4.10 -0.26 3.90
CA GLY A 155 4.59 0.75 2.97
C GLY A 155 4.78 2.13 3.56
N GLN A 156 5.25 3.03 2.72
CA GLN A 156 5.24 4.46 3.00
C GLN A 156 4.57 5.27 1.87
N ASP A 157 4.02 6.42 2.23
CA ASP A 157 3.64 7.49 1.29
C ASP A 157 4.71 8.58 1.32
N SER A 158 5.53 8.63 0.27
CA SER A 158 6.67 9.55 0.18
C SER A 158 6.25 11.02 0.15
N ARG A 159 5.08 11.33 -0.41
CA ARG A 159 4.52 12.68 -0.42
C ARG A 159 4.06 13.08 0.97
N ALA A 160 3.38 12.18 1.68
CA ALA A 160 2.92 12.44 3.05
C ALA A 160 4.11 12.65 4.01
N VAL A 161 5.19 11.88 3.87
CA VAL A 161 6.43 12.08 4.65
C VAL A 161 7.07 13.44 4.34
N ALA A 162 7.22 13.79 3.05
CA ALA A 162 7.78 15.07 2.65
C ALA A 162 6.97 16.25 3.22
N MET A 163 5.63 16.16 3.18
CA MET A 163 4.73 17.13 3.81
C MET A 163 4.94 17.23 5.33
N ALA A 164 5.05 16.09 6.03
CA ALA A 164 5.19 16.05 7.48
C ALA A 164 6.46 16.76 7.99
N ILE A 165 7.55 16.67 7.23
CA ILE A 165 8.82 17.34 7.57
C ILE A 165 8.93 18.77 7.00
N GLY A 166 7.91 19.25 6.29
CA GLY A 166 7.91 20.57 5.66
C GLY A 166 8.86 20.68 4.45
N ALA A 167 9.22 19.57 3.82
CA ALA A 167 10.00 19.58 2.59
C ALA A 167 9.13 20.07 1.42
N LYS A 168 9.73 20.83 0.50
CA LYS A 168 9.01 21.40 -0.66
C LYS A 168 8.76 20.39 -1.79
N THR A 169 9.62 19.37 -1.88
CA THR A 169 9.57 18.29 -2.86
C THR A 169 10.06 17.00 -2.21
N THR A 170 9.69 15.84 -2.77
CA THR A 170 10.21 14.53 -2.34
C THR A 170 11.71 14.42 -2.58
N ASP A 171 12.24 15.01 -3.67
CA ASP A 171 13.68 15.07 -3.91
C ASP A 171 14.44 15.76 -2.75
N ALA A 172 13.88 16.85 -2.21
CA ALA A 172 14.48 17.53 -1.06
C ALA A 172 14.32 16.72 0.24
N ALA A 173 13.32 15.85 0.31
CA ALA A 173 13.08 14.93 1.43
C ALA A 173 13.87 13.62 1.34
N GLU A 174 14.57 13.36 0.23
CA GLU A 174 15.14 12.04 -0.10
C GLU A 174 16.03 11.42 1.01
N PRO A 175 16.90 12.17 1.74
CA PRO A 175 17.65 11.60 2.86
C PRO A 175 16.74 11.05 3.98
N VAL A 176 15.63 11.72 4.26
CA VAL A 176 14.64 11.28 5.24
C VAL A 176 13.83 10.11 4.69
N LEU A 177 13.39 10.20 3.43
CA LEU A 177 12.69 9.11 2.75
C LEU A 177 13.53 7.84 2.74
N GLN A 178 14.82 7.92 2.45
CA GLN A 178 15.72 6.76 2.48
C GLN A 178 15.85 6.16 3.90
N THR A 179 15.83 7.00 4.94
CA THR A 179 15.82 6.54 6.33
C THR A 179 14.51 5.81 6.64
N CYS A 180 13.37 6.38 6.23
CA CYS A 180 12.05 5.76 6.33
C CYS A 180 11.98 4.41 5.59
N ARG A 181 12.49 4.32 4.36
CA ARG A 181 12.61 3.06 3.59
C ARG A 181 13.41 2.03 4.36
N SER A 182 14.53 2.42 4.96
CA SER A 182 15.37 1.49 5.72
C SER A 182 14.63 0.89 6.92
N HIS A 183 13.90 1.71 7.68
CA HIS A 183 13.05 1.22 8.78
C HIS A 183 11.94 0.30 8.29
N LEU A 184 11.29 0.69 7.19
CA LEU A 184 10.20 -0.05 6.58
C LEU A 184 10.66 -1.43 6.09
N GLN A 185 11.81 -1.51 5.42
CA GLN A 185 12.38 -2.76 4.93
C GLN A 185 12.75 -3.71 6.06
N LEU A 186 13.31 -3.19 7.15
CA LEU A 186 13.56 -3.99 8.36
C LEU A 186 12.27 -4.53 8.96
N ALA A 187 11.21 -3.72 9.01
CA ALA A 187 9.89 -4.13 9.48
C ALA A 187 9.28 -5.23 8.58
N ALA A 188 9.26 -5.01 7.27
CA ALA A 188 8.79 -5.95 6.26
C ALA A 188 9.52 -7.30 6.36
N ALA A 189 10.86 -7.27 6.41
CA ALA A 189 11.68 -8.47 6.57
C ALA A 189 11.43 -9.21 7.89
N SER A 190 11.23 -8.48 8.99
CA SER A 190 10.96 -9.07 10.31
C SER A 190 9.63 -9.81 10.37
N ALA A 191 8.63 -9.35 9.62
CA ALA A 191 7.30 -9.96 9.53
C ALA A 191 7.17 -10.93 8.35
N LYS A 192 8.19 -11.03 7.48
CA LYS A 192 8.17 -11.80 6.22
C LYS A 192 6.98 -11.40 5.35
N ILE A 193 6.81 -10.09 5.19
CA ILE A 193 5.82 -9.49 4.29
C ILE A 193 6.53 -8.53 3.33
N PRO A 194 5.98 -8.32 2.14
CA PRO A 194 6.43 -7.30 1.19
C PRO A 194 6.52 -5.88 1.75
N ALA A 195 7.49 -5.13 1.24
CA ALA A 195 7.58 -3.67 1.36
C ALA A 195 6.99 -3.00 0.12
N CYS A 196 6.22 -1.92 0.32
CA CYS A 196 5.64 -1.12 -0.77
C CYS A 196 5.90 0.38 -0.62
N GLU A 197 5.76 1.13 -1.71
CA GLU A 197 5.88 2.59 -1.68
C GLU A 197 4.81 3.23 -2.57
N ILE A 198 4.19 4.31 -2.06
CA ILE A 198 3.31 5.17 -2.84
C ILE A 198 4.12 6.31 -3.44
N LEU A 199 4.13 6.35 -4.77
CA LEU A 199 4.78 7.33 -5.63
C LEU A 199 3.75 8.30 -6.20
N VAL A 200 3.12 9.08 -5.32
CA VAL A 200 2.17 10.12 -5.74
C VAL A 200 2.92 11.26 -6.43
N SER A 201 2.29 11.84 -7.45
CA SER A 201 2.83 13.01 -8.15
C SER A 201 3.01 14.22 -7.21
N GLU A 202 4.07 14.98 -7.44
CA GLU A 202 4.44 16.14 -6.61
C GLU A 202 3.34 17.21 -6.60
N ILE A 203 3.12 17.82 -5.43
CA ILE A 203 2.16 18.93 -5.27
C ILE A 203 2.71 20.22 -5.90
N LEU A 204 4.04 20.40 -5.92
CA LEU A 204 4.71 21.63 -6.35
C LEU A 204 5.92 21.33 -7.25
N GLY A 205 5.73 21.39 -8.56
CA GLY A 205 6.81 21.34 -9.56
C GLY A 205 7.22 19.94 -10.01
N ALA A 206 8.01 19.88 -11.08
CA ALA A 206 8.52 18.63 -11.63
C ALA A 206 9.67 18.09 -10.75
N SER A 207 9.62 16.78 -10.45
CA SER A 207 10.76 16.03 -9.91
C SER A 207 11.99 16.27 -10.80
N SER A 208 13.15 16.45 -10.18
CA SER A 208 14.44 16.57 -10.85
C SER A 208 14.99 15.20 -11.30
N ASN A 209 14.54 14.12 -10.65
CA ASN A 209 14.89 12.75 -11.03
C ASN A 209 13.87 12.17 -12.01
N PRO A 210 14.33 11.54 -13.12
CA PRO A 210 13.45 10.76 -14.00
C PRO A 210 12.76 9.64 -13.22
N ILE A 211 11.46 9.47 -13.46
CA ILE A 211 10.64 8.48 -12.75
C ILE A 211 11.17 7.06 -12.95
N GLU A 212 11.73 6.74 -14.13
CA GLU A 212 12.34 5.46 -14.45
C GLU A 212 13.46 5.13 -13.46
N LYS A 213 14.32 6.10 -13.16
CA LYS A 213 15.43 5.92 -12.23
C LYS A 213 14.95 5.73 -10.79
N GLN A 214 13.92 6.46 -10.38
CA GLN A 214 13.31 6.30 -9.06
C GLN A 214 12.72 4.89 -8.90
N VAL A 215 11.92 4.46 -9.88
CA VAL A 215 11.31 3.12 -9.91
C VAL A 215 12.39 2.03 -9.92
N GLU A 216 13.39 2.12 -10.79
CA GLU A 216 14.49 1.14 -10.86
C GLU A 216 15.24 1.07 -9.52
N THR A 217 15.49 2.22 -8.87
CA THR A 217 16.13 2.27 -7.55
C THR A 217 15.32 1.51 -6.50
N LEU A 218 14.00 1.73 -6.43
CA LEU A 218 13.13 1.05 -5.46
C LEU A 218 13.04 -0.45 -5.71
N VAL A 219 12.91 -0.87 -6.98
CA VAL A 219 12.92 -2.29 -7.35
C VAL A 219 14.25 -2.93 -6.94
N HIS A 220 15.39 -2.29 -7.20
CA HIS A 220 16.71 -2.79 -6.80
C HIS A 220 16.95 -2.77 -5.29
N GLN A 221 16.32 -1.83 -4.57
CA GLN A 221 16.31 -1.83 -3.10
C GLN A 221 15.43 -2.96 -2.54
N GLY A 222 14.68 -3.67 -3.37
CA GLY A 222 13.89 -4.82 -2.98
C GLY A 222 12.47 -4.46 -2.55
N PHE A 223 11.88 -3.36 -3.02
CA PHE A 223 10.43 -3.16 -2.93
C PHE A 223 9.72 -4.13 -3.90
N GLN A 224 8.61 -4.73 -3.48
CA GLN A 224 7.93 -5.77 -4.27
C GLN A 224 6.62 -5.33 -4.90
N THR A 225 6.11 -4.16 -4.52
CA THR A 225 4.98 -3.51 -5.20
C THR A 225 5.10 -2.00 -5.06
N LEU A 226 4.70 -1.29 -6.11
CA LEU A 226 4.68 0.18 -6.13
C LEU A 226 3.27 0.67 -6.43
N ILE A 227 2.87 1.71 -5.73
CA ILE A 227 1.55 2.33 -5.83
C ILE A 227 1.73 3.72 -6.46
N THR A 228 0.88 4.11 -7.40
CA THR A 228 1.00 5.41 -8.09
C THR A 228 -0.37 5.98 -8.42
N ASP A 229 -0.50 7.30 -8.39
CA ASP A 229 -1.70 8.01 -8.86
C ASP A 229 -1.70 8.28 -10.37
N ASP A 230 -0.56 8.11 -11.01
CA ASP A 230 -0.35 8.38 -12.43
C ASP A 230 -0.40 7.08 -13.27
N PRO A 231 -1.40 6.90 -14.15
CA PRO A 231 -1.51 5.76 -15.05
C PRO A 231 -0.30 5.56 -15.97
N TYR A 232 0.42 6.62 -16.35
CA TYR A 232 1.60 6.50 -17.21
C TYR A 232 2.77 5.83 -16.50
N LYS A 233 2.89 6.00 -15.18
CA LYS A 233 3.94 5.36 -14.37
C LYS A 233 3.75 3.85 -14.24
N ILE A 234 2.54 3.34 -14.44
CA ILE A 234 2.23 1.90 -14.36
C ILE A 234 3.08 1.09 -15.34
N ALA A 235 3.21 1.56 -16.59
CA ALA A 235 4.01 0.87 -17.60
C ALA A 235 5.51 0.85 -17.21
N VAL A 236 6.01 1.94 -16.63
CA VAL A 236 7.40 2.05 -16.14
C VAL A 236 7.64 1.09 -14.98
N ILE A 237 6.72 1.02 -14.02
CA ILE A 237 6.77 0.10 -12.88
C ILE A 237 6.79 -1.35 -13.36
N ASN A 238 5.86 -1.73 -14.22
CA ASN A 238 5.76 -3.10 -14.74
C ASN A 238 7.04 -3.52 -15.47
N ALA A 239 7.57 -2.65 -16.34
CA ALA A 239 8.81 -2.91 -17.08
C ALA A 239 10.02 -3.07 -16.14
N ALA A 240 10.13 -2.27 -15.07
CA ALA A 240 11.22 -2.38 -14.10
C ALA A 240 11.19 -3.72 -13.35
N PHE A 241 10.00 -4.15 -12.91
CA PHE A 241 9.83 -5.45 -12.25
C PHE A 241 10.08 -6.64 -13.19
N GLU A 242 9.76 -6.52 -14.48
CA GLU A 242 10.06 -7.55 -15.49
C GLU A 242 11.57 -7.69 -15.72
N LYS A 243 12.27 -6.57 -15.87
CA LYS A 243 13.75 -6.56 -15.97
C LYS A 243 14.39 -7.21 -14.75
N ALA A 244 13.91 -6.89 -13.54
CA ALA A 244 14.45 -7.43 -12.30
C ALA A 244 14.13 -8.92 -12.08
N SER A 245 13.01 -9.42 -12.63
CA SER A 245 12.62 -10.84 -12.52
C SER A 245 13.39 -11.75 -13.51
N GLY A 246 14.07 -11.16 -14.51
CA GLY A 246 14.88 -11.88 -15.50
C GLY A 246 16.36 -12.06 -15.13
N LEU A 247 16.76 -11.59 -13.94
CA LEU A 247 18.09 -11.73 -13.34
C LEU A 247 18.11 -12.88 -12.33
#